data_AF-A0A943P5U8-F1
#
_entry.id   AF-A0A943P5U8-F1
#
_cell.length_a   1.000
_cell.length_b   1.000
_cell.length_c   1.000
_cell.angle_alpha   90.00
_cell.angle_beta   90.00
_cell.angle_gamma   90.00
#
_symmetry.space_group_name_H-M   'P 1'
#
loop_
_entity.id
_entity.type
_entity.pdbx_description
1 polymer ?
#
loop_
_entity_poly.entity_id
_entity_poly.type
_entity_poly.pdbx_seq_one_letter_code
_entity_poly.pdbx_strand_id
1 'polypeptide(L)'
;MKKRNLFAIGIVTVFLLTGCQQNNSGNAETEELKQQIAQLEQQVASLEQESTASVQNPDAAAQTEVPPSDDTSADTDTGTETSTSYSMEELTEMVSAFEAKAEGAAPSGTEADDIETFFTLKKEENQIDNALDRHEDELERQYRDGILTRDEYKAAERELEDLEDRLDKTEDGLERTFGIDD
;
A
#
# COMPACT_ATOMS: atom_id res chain seq x y z
N MET A 1 60.07 -29.72 21.02
CA MET A 1 60.49 -30.69 19.98
C MET A 1 59.34 -31.65 19.70
N LYS A 2 58.97 -31.75 18.41
CA LYS A 2 58.24 -32.80 17.65
C LYS A 2 57.90 -34.09 18.43
N LYS A 3 56.73 -34.71 18.24
CA LYS A 3 56.35 -35.43 16.99
C LYS A 3 54.83 -35.58 16.82
N ARG A 4 54.38 -35.32 15.59
CA ARG A 4 53.07 -35.67 15.00
C ARG A 4 53.06 -37.16 14.63
N ASN A 5 51.96 -37.86 14.89
CA ASN A 5 51.64 -39.12 14.23
C ASN A 5 50.30 -38.97 13.48
N LEU A 6 50.40 -38.92 12.16
CA LEU A 6 49.34 -39.15 11.19
C LEU A 6 49.19 -40.67 11.01
N PHE A 7 47.98 -41.20 10.94
CA PHE A 7 47.64 -42.32 10.03
C PHE A 7 46.17 -42.25 9.67
N ALA A 8 45.93 -42.22 8.35
CA ALA A 8 44.66 -42.20 7.67
C ALA A 8 44.20 -43.63 7.36
N ILE A 9 42.88 -43.88 7.40
CA ILE A 9 42.21 -44.92 6.60
C ILE A 9 40.89 -44.32 6.12
N GLY A 10 40.77 -44.17 4.80
CA GLY A 10 39.54 -43.75 4.14
C GLY A 10 38.59 -44.91 3.93
N ILE A 11 37.30 -44.57 3.82
CA ILE A 11 36.31 -45.41 3.14
C ILE A 11 35.73 -44.57 2.00
N VAL A 12 35.91 -45.13 0.81
CA VAL A 12 35.52 -44.63 -0.50
C VAL A 12 34.18 -45.28 -0.87
N THR A 13 33.25 -44.44 -1.34
CA THR A 13 32.09 -44.68 -2.23
C THR A 13 30.96 -45.61 -1.78
N VAL A 14 29.70 -45.15 -1.94
CA VAL A 14 28.85 -45.47 -3.11
C VAL A 14 27.83 -44.34 -3.33
N PHE A 15 27.82 -43.79 -4.55
CA PHE A 15 26.79 -42.91 -5.09
C PHE A 15 25.95 -43.76 -6.04
N LEU A 16 24.66 -43.95 -5.77
CA LEU A 16 23.69 -44.48 -6.73
C LEU A 16 22.32 -43.82 -6.53
N LEU A 17 22.02 -42.90 -7.45
CA LEU A 17 20.77 -42.73 -8.20
C LEU A 17 19.45 -42.55 -7.42
N THR A 18 19.02 -41.29 -7.41
CA THR A 18 17.71 -40.79 -7.86
C THR A 18 16.56 -41.79 -7.95
N GLY A 19 15.65 -41.70 -6.98
CA GLY A 19 14.24 -42.01 -7.16
C GLY A 19 13.42 -40.78 -6.79
N CYS A 20 12.91 -40.04 -7.78
CA CYS A 20 11.88 -39.04 -7.56
C CYS A 20 10.59 -39.78 -7.17
N GLN A 21 10.27 -39.81 -5.88
CA GLN A 21 8.90 -40.04 -5.44
C GLN A 21 8.20 -38.69 -5.48
N GLN A 22 7.41 -38.55 -6.55
CA GLN A 22 6.45 -37.50 -6.83
C GLN A 22 5.49 -37.35 -5.64
N ASN A 23 5.83 -36.46 -4.70
CA ASN A 23 4.86 -35.86 -3.80
C ASN A 23 4.38 -34.56 -4.45
N ASN A 24 3.12 -34.59 -4.89
CA ASN A 24 2.41 -33.48 -5.47
C ASN A 24 2.03 -32.49 -4.34
N SER A 25 2.95 -31.59 -3.98
CA SER A 25 2.70 -30.45 -3.07
C SER A 25 3.56 -29.27 -3.52
N GLY A 26 3.25 -28.78 -4.71
CA GLY A 26 3.90 -27.63 -5.33
C GLY A 26 3.02 -27.14 -6.46
N ASN A 27 1.85 -26.63 -6.10
CA ASN A 27 0.93 -25.96 -7.02
C ASN A 27 -0.19 -25.16 -6.30
N ALA A 28 -0.39 -25.32 -4.98
CA ALA A 28 -1.41 -24.53 -4.27
C ALA A 28 -1.14 -23.02 -4.35
N GLU A 29 0.09 -22.60 -4.06
CA GLU A 29 0.48 -21.17 -4.12
C GLU A 29 0.46 -20.62 -5.55
N THR A 30 0.82 -21.44 -6.55
CA THR A 30 0.81 -20.99 -7.96
C THR A 30 -0.61 -20.87 -8.52
N GLU A 31 -1.57 -21.68 -8.06
CA GLU A 31 -2.98 -21.54 -8.44
C GLU A 31 -3.68 -20.45 -7.63
N GLU A 32 -3.29 -20.22 -6.38
CA GLU A 32 -3.77 -19.09 -5.56
C GLU A 32 -3.29 -17.75 -6.15
N LEU A 33 -2.03 -17.64 -6.57
CA LEU A 33 -1.51 -16.46 -7.26
C LEU A 33 -2.23 -16.22 -8.60
N LYS A 34 -2.52 -17.28 -9.37
CA LYS A 34 -3.33 -17.17 -10.60
C LYS A 34 -4.77 -16.74 -10.31
N GLN A 35 -5.36 -17.22 -9.22
CA GLN A 35 -6.68 -16.78 -8.78
C GLN A 35 -6.67 -15.31 -8.37
N GLN A 36 -5.64 -14.85 -7.66
CA GLN A 36 -5.50 -13.43 -7.28
C GLN A 36 -5.36 -12.53 -8.50
N ILE A 37 -4.58 -12.93 -9.52
CA ILE A 37 -4.45 -12.18 -10.78
C ILE A 37 -5.79 -12.14 -11.52
N ALA A 38 -6.51 -13.26 -11.63
CA ALA A 38 -7.82 -13.29 -12.27
C ALA A 38 -8.87 -12.43 -11.53
N GLN A 39 -8.79 -12.36 -10.21
CA GLN A 39 -9.68 -11.56 -9.38
C GLN A 39 -9.36 -10.06 -9.44
N LEU A 40 -8.08 -9.70 -9.64
CA LEU A 40 -7.65 -8.32 -9.91
C LEU A 40 -8.11 -7.86 -11.31
N GLU A 41 -7.94 -8.69 -12.34
CA GLU A 41 -8.44 -8.37 -13.70
C GLU A 41 -9.96 -8.18 -13.73
N GLN A 42 -10.71 -8.99 -12.96
CA GLN A 42 -12.15 -8.86 -12.89
C GLN A 42 -12.59 -7.57 -12.17
N GLN A 43 -11.87 -7.14 -11.13
CA GLN A 43 -12.12 -5.87 -10.44
C GLN A 43 -11.85 -4.66 -11.35
N VAL A 44 -10.76 -4.67 -12.12
CA VAL A 44 -10.44 -3.62 -13.10
C VAL A 44 -11.52 -3.55 -14.18
N ALA A 45 -11.97 -4.69 -14.69
CA ALA A 45 -13.05 -4.75 -15.69
C ALA A 45 -14.38 -4.21 -15.14
N SER A 46 -14.74 -4.49 -13.89
CA SER A 46 -15.95 -3.93 -13.27
C SER A 46 -15.85 -2.42 -13.01
N LEU A 47 -14.68 -1.91 -12.63
CA LEU A 47 -14.42 -0.48 -12.42
C LEU A 47 -14.48 0.31 -13.74
N GLU A 48 -13.95 -0.24 -14.84
CA GLU A 48 -14.10 0.38 -16.18
C GLU A 48 -15.54 0.31 -16.70
N GLN A 49 -16.29 -0.73 -16.36
CA GLN A 49 -17.67 -0.90 -16.81
C GLN A 49 -18.66 -0.01 -16.02
N GLU A 50 -18.39 0.27 -14.74
CA GLU A 50 -19.15 1.25 -13.95
C GLU A 50 -18.87 2.69 -14.40
N SER A 51 -17.66 2.95 -14.93
CA SER A 51 -17.27 4.24 -15.51
C SER A 51 -17.82 4.49 -16.94
N THR A 52 -18.27 3.44 -17.65
CA THR A 52 -18.73 3.56 -19.05
C THR A 52 -20.24 3.37 -19.26
N ALA A 53 -21.00 3.09 -18.19
CA ALA A 53 -22.46 2.89 -18.26
C ALA A 53 -23.31 4.18 -18.18
N SER A 54 -22.70 5.37 -18.11
CA SER A 54 -23.41 6.66 -18.15
C SER A 54 -23.06 7.51 -19.36
N VAL A 55 -22.87 6.91 -20.54
CA VAL A 55 -22.86 7.66 -21.81
C VAL A 55 -23.49 6.80 -22.90
N GLN A 56 -24.82 6.87 -23.04
CA GLN A 56 -25.51 6.59 -24.30
C GLN A 56 -27.02 6.89 -24.19
N ASN A 57 -27.45 8.03 -24.73
CA ASN A 57 -28.42 7.96 -25.83
C ASN A 57 -28.37 9.23 -26.70
N PRO A 58 -28.55 9.10 -28.04
CA PRO A 58 -28.34 10.17 -29.01
C PRO A 58 -29.65 10.89 -29.31
N ASP A 59 -29.60 12.20 -29.55
CA ASP A 59 -30.54 12.82 -30.47
C ASP A 59 -29.87 13.97 -31.21
N ALA A 60 -29.75 13.80 -32.52
CA ALA A 60 -29.40 14.86 -33.44
C ALA A 60 -30.65 15.21 -34.24
N ALA A 61 -31.33 16.30 -33.87
CA ALA A 61 -32.19 17.04 -34.78
C ALA A 61 -32.36 18.51 -34.36
N ALA A 62 -31.89 19.38 -35.27
CA ALA A 62 -32.40 20.71 -35.58
C ALA A 62 -32.16 21.90 -34.61
N GLN A 63 -31.31 22.80 -35.13
CA GLN A 63 -31.17 24.24 -34.91
C GLN A 63 -32.41 24.98 -34.35
N THR A 64 -32.21 25.96 -33.45
CA THR A 64 -32.60 27.39 -33.56
C THR A 64 -32.47 28.14 -32.20
N GLU A 65 -31.67 29.21 -32.19
CA GLU A 65 -31.70 30.45 -31.36
C GLU A 65 -31.40 30.47 -29.82
N VAL A 66 -30.65 31.51 -29.42
CA VAL A 66 -30.22 31.97 -28.07
C VAL A 66 -31.24 32.99 -27.49
N PRO A 67 -31.21 33.50 -26.22
CA PRO A 67 -30.55 33.17 -24.92
C PRO A 67 -31.56 33.26 -23.71
N PRO A 68 -31.16 33.66 -22.47
CA PRO A 68 -30.50 32.91 -21.38
C PRO A 68 -31.43 32.70 -20.14
N SER A 69 -31.11 31.76 -19.25
CA SER A 69 -31.54 31.83 -17.84
C SER A 69 -30.61 31.03 -16.96
N ASP A 70 -30.16 31.69 -15.88
CA ASP A 70 -29.48 31.11 -14.73
C ASP A 70 -30.21 29.86 -14.23
N ASP A 71 -29.48 28.78 -14.00
CA ASP A 71 -29.84 27.86 -12.92
C ASP A 71 -28.58 27.33 -12.25
N THR A 72 -28.44 27.72 -10.99
CA THR A 72 -27.45 27.24 -10.04
C THR A 72 -27.84 25.83 -9.66
N SER A 73 -27.20 24.83 -10.24
CA SER A 73 -27.22 23.48 -9.68
C SER A 73 -25.99 23.32 -8.79
N ALA A 74 -26.17 23.72 -7.53
CA ALA A 74 -25.41 23.16 -6.42
C ALA A 74 -25.80 21.69 -6.34
N ASP A 75 -24.99 20.84 -6.96
CA ASP A 75 -25.06 19.40 -6.75
C ASP A 75 -24.44 19.13 -5.38
N THR A 76 -25.26 19.27 -4.34
CA THR A 76 -24.94 18.72 -3.03
C THR A 76 -25.19 17.23 -3.13
N ASP A 77 -24.18 16.53 -3.68
CA ASP A 77 -24.05 15.09 -3.54
C ASP A 77 -24.01 14.80 -2.04
N THR A 78 -25.18 14.45 -1.50
CA THR A 78 -25.31 13.99 -0.12
C THR A 78 -25.06 12.49 -0.15
N GLY A 79 -23.85 12.11 -0.59
CA GLY A 79 -23.24 10.87 -0.19
C GLY A 79 -23.25 10.86 1.33
N THR A 80 -23.84 9.83 1.92
CA THR A 80 -23.65 9.56 3.35
C THR A 80 -22.19 9.14 3.49
N GLU A 81 -21.31 10.14 3.54
CA GLU A 81 -19.91 10.04 3.96
C GLU A 81 -19.95 9.46 5.37
N THR A 82 -19.86 8.14 5.45
CA THR A 82 -19.38 7.52 6.68
C THR A 82 -17.97 8.06 6.82
N SER A 83 -17.75 9.04 7.71
CA SER A 83 -16.40 9.53 8.03
C SER A 83 -15.54 8.33 8.37
N THR A 84 -14.77 7.88 7.39
CA THR A 84 -13.75 6.84 7.52
C THR A 84 -12.41 7.47 7.91
N SER A 85 -12.41 8.75 8.25
CA SER A 85 -11.22 9.46 8.71
C SER A 85 -10.84 8.97 10.11
N TYR A 86 -9.59 8.58 10.23
CA TYR A 86 -8.95 8.34 11.51
C TYR A 86 -8.85 9.66 12.28
N SER A 87 -8.84 9.59 13.61
CA SER A 87 -8.46 10.70 14.47
C SER A 87 -6.95 10.92 14.44
N MET A 88 -6.49 12.10 14.87
CA MET A 88 -5.06 12.43 14.96
C MET A 88 -4.29 11.46 15.85
N GLU A 89 -4.90 11.01 16.95
CA GLU A 89 -4.31 10.01 17.85
C GLU A 89 -4.13 8.66 17.14
N GLU A 90 -5.14 8.21 16.39
CA GLU A 90 -5.07 6.95 15.64
C GLU A 90 -4.00 7.01 14.53
N LEU A 91 -3.88 8.15 13.83
CA LEU A 91 -2.81 8.37 12.84
C LEU A 91 -1.42 8.32 13.50
N THR A 92 -1.28 8.98 14.65
CA THR A 92 -0.05 8.95 15.45
C THR A 92 0.31 7.53 15.89
N GLU A 93 -0.68 6.75 16.33
CA GLU A 93 -0.49 5.34 16.69
C GLU A 93 -0.10 4.49 15.49
N MET A 94 -0.72 4.69 14.33
CA MET A 94 -0.39 3.97 13.09
C MET A 94 1.05 4.23 12.64
N VAL A 95 1.46 5.51 12.57
CA VAL A 95 2.85 5.89 12.24
C VAL A 95 3.82 5.29 13.25
N SER A 96 3.54 5.40 14.55
CA SER A 96 4.42 4.85 15.60
C SER A 96 4.52 3.32 15.55
N ALA A 97 3.42 2.63 15.20
CA ALA A 97 3.42 1.19 15.02
C ALA A 97 4.22 0.77 13.79
N PHE A 98 4.12 1.54 12.69
CA PHE A 98 4.93 1.31 11.49
C PHE A 98 6.41 1.55 11.74
N GLU A 99 6.79 2.65 12.39
CA GLU A 99 8.16 2.92 12.82
C GLU A 99 8.75 1.76 13.62
N ALA A 100 8.02 1.25 14.62
CA ALA A 100 8.46 0.13 15.43
C ALA A 100 8.60 -1.17 14.63
N LYS A 101 7.71 -1.40 13.66
CA LYS A 101 7.78 -2.54 12.76
C LYS A 101 8.98 -2.42 11.82
N ALA A 102 9.22 -1.25 11.25
CA ALA A 102 10.32 -0.94 10.36
C ALA A 102 11.68 -1.06 11.08
N GLU A 103 11.81 -0.52 12.29
CA GLU A 103 13.02 -0.66 13.11
C GLU A 103 13.31 -2.13 13.48
N GLY A 104 12.25 -2.93 13.65
CA GLY A 104 12.36 -4.36 13.91
C GLY A 104 12.66 -5.22 12.67
N ALA A 105 12.53 -4.66 11.47
CA ALA A 105 12.78 -5.36 10.22
C ALA A 105 14.29 -5.46 9.95
N ALA A 106 14.74 -6.62 9.48
CA ALA A 106 16.13 -6.84 9.14
C ALA A 106 16.23 -7.79 7.94
N PRO A 107 17.28 -7.65 7.10
CA PRO A 107 17.54 -8.59 6.02
C PRO A 107 17.71 -10.01 6.59
N SER A 108 16.97 -10.95 6.03
CA SER A 108 17.04 -12.39 6.26
C SER A 108 18.34 -13.00 5.70
N GLY A 109 18.96 -12.33 4.72
CA GLY A 109 20.10 -12.85 3.96
C GLY A 109 19.71 -13.61 2.69
N THR A 110 18.41 -13.70 2.40
CA THR A 110 17.87 -14.20 1.14
C THR A 110 17.21 -13.04 0.40
N GLU A 111 17.69 -12.74 -0.81
CA GLU A 111 17.18 -11.62 -1.62
C GLU A 111 15.66 -11.67 -1.84
N ALA A 112 15.10 -12.87 -2.10
CA ALA A 112 13.66 -13.02 -2.32
C ALA A 112 12.84 -12.66 -1.07
N ASP A 113 13.23 -13.16 0.11
CA ASP A 113 12.54 -12.90 1.38
C ASP A 113 12.71 -11.42 1.81
N ASP A 114 13.87 -10.84 1.50
CA ASP A 114 14.20 -9.44 1.79
C ASP A 114 13.34 -8.49 0.95
N ILE A 115 13.21 -8.78 -0.35
CA ILE A 115 12.32 -8.05 -1.26
C ILE A 115 10.86 -8.17 -0.84
N GLU A 116 10.38 -9.37 -0.49
CA GLU A 116 9.00 -9.57 -0.03
C GLU A 116 8.71 -8.78 1.25
N THR A 117 9.63 -8.81 2.21
CA THR A 117 9.51 -8.06 3.46
C THR A 117 9.46 -6.55 3.19
N PHE A 118 10.38 -6.05 2.36
CA PHE A 118 10.43 -4.63 1.99
C PHE A 118 9.13 -4.17 1.32
N PHE A 119 8.65 -4.88 0.29
CA PHE A 119 7.42 -4.50 -0.40
C PHE A 119 6.17 -4.60 0.49
N THR A 120 6.15 -5.52 1.44
CA THR A 120 5.07 -5.60 2.43
C THR A 120 5.03 -4.35 3.30
N LEU A 121 6.19 -3.89 3.76
CA LEU A 121 6.31 -2.66 4.56
C LEU A 121 5.98 -1.42 3.73
N LYS A 122 6.50 -1.28 2.51
CA LYS A 122 6.15 -0.19 1.58
C LYS A 122 4.64 -0.10 1.33
N LYS A 123 3.95 -1.25 1.20
CA LYS A 123 2.50 -1.26 1.03
C LYS A 123 1.77 -0.74 2.26
N GLU A 124 2.24 -1.09 3.46
CA GLU A 124 1.66 -0.60 4.71
C GLU A 124 1.92 0.89 4.91
N GLU A 125 3.13 1.35 4.62
CA GLU A 125 3.51 2.78 4.59
C GLU A 125 2.58 3.59 3.69
N ASN A 126 2.39 3.15 2.43
CA ASN A 126 1.48 3.79 1.50
C ASN A 126 0.03 3.84 2.02
N GLN A 127 -0.41 2.85 2.81
CA GLN A 127 -1.75 2.89 3.41
C GLN A 127 -1.87 3.95 4.50
N ILE A 128 -0.80 4.19 5.25
CA ILE A 128 -0.72 5.22 6.29
C ILE A 128 -0.65 6.59 5.63
N ASP A 129 0.18 6.76 4.61
CA ASP A 129 0.29 7.97 3.78
C ASP A 129 -1.09 8.39 3.23
N ASN A 130 -1.79 7.48 2.55
CA ASN A 130 -3.16 7.72 2.08
C ASN A 130 -4.17 8.05 3.20
N ALA A 131 -3.91 7.62 4.44
CA ALA A 131 -4.76 7.95 5.59
C ALA A 131 -4.47 9.36 6.13
N LEU A 132 -3.22 9.81 6.08
CA LEU A 132 -2.79 11.17 6.41
C LEU A 132 -3.39 12.17 5.41
N ASP A 133 -3.26 11.91 4.10
CA ASP A 133 -3.85 12.72 3.02
C ASP A 133 -5.36 12.94 3.22
N ARG A 134 -6.09 11.87 3.50
CA ARG A 134 -7.54 11.95 3.74
C ARG A 134 -7.90 12.72 5.00
N HIS A 135 -7.03 12.71 6.01
CA HIS A 135 -7.23 13.50 7.21
C HIS A 135 -6.96 14.97 6.94
N GLU A 136 -5.95 15.31 6.12
CA GLU A 136 -5.71 16.68 5.66
C GLU A 136 -6.93 17.23 4.93
N ASP A 137 -7.48 16.47 3.97
CA ASP A 137 -8.72 16.82 3.26
C ASP A 137 -9.90 17.10 4.22
N GLU A 138 -10.03 16.30 5.27
CA GLU A 138 -11.07 16.46 6.28
C GLU A 138 -10.82 17.70 7.16
N LEU A 139 -9.58 17.98 7.55
CA LEU A 139 -9.22 19.21 8.27
C LEU A 139 -9.55 20.46 7.43
N GLU A 140 -9.24 20.44 6.13
CA GLU A 140 -9.59 21.52 5.21
C GLU A 140 -11.10 21.73 5.13
N ARG A 141 -11.87 20.63 5.03
CA ARG A 141 -13.35 20.68 5.04
C ARG A 141 -13.87 21.29 6.33
N GLN A 142 -13.42 20.81 7.49
CA GLN A 142 -13.87 21.31 8.79
C GLN A 142 -13.51 22.78 9.00
N TYR A 143 -12.35 23.23 8.53
CA TYR A 143 -11.98 24.65 8.56
C TYR A 143 -12.87 25.49 7.64
N ARG A 144 -13.14 25.02 6.42
CA ARG A 144 -14.04 25.68 5.47
C ARG A 144 -15.47 25.82 6.01
N ASP A 145 -15.95 24.80 6.71
CA ASP A 145 -17.27 24.76 7.34
C ASP A 145 -17.35 25.54 8.66
N GLY A 146 -16.22 26.07 9.13
CA GLY A 146 -16.12 26.85 10.37
C GLY A 146 -16.25 26.02 11.64
N ILE A 147 -16.10 24.70 11.54
CA ILE A 147 -16.03 23.77 12.67
C ILE A 147 -14.72 24.00 13.43
N LEU A 148 -13.60 24.13 12.69
CA LEU A 148 -12.30 24.48 13.23
C LEU A 148 -12.04 25.98 13.13
N THR A 149 -11.44 26.54 14.17
CA THR A 149 -10.81 27.86 14.07
C THR A 149 -9.50 27.77 13.28
N ARG A 150 -9.02 28.91 12.76
CA ARG A 150 -7.73 28.97 12.05
C ARG A 150 -6.56 28.45 12.88
N ASP A 151 -6.57 28.70 14.19
CA ASP A 151 -5.47 28.30 15.06
C ASP A 151 -5.51 26.80 15.35
N GLU A 152 -6.70 26.20 15.50
CA GLU A 152 -6.88 24.74 15.62
C GLU A 152 -6.49 24.03 14.33
N TYR A 153 -6.95 24.50 13.17
CA TYR A 153 -6.57 23.96 11.86
C TYR A 153 -5.04 23.98 11.66
N LYS A 154 -4.40 25.13 11.92
CA LYS A 154 -2.94 25.25 11.79
C LYS A 154 -2.18 24.42 12.82
N ALA A 155 -2.77 24.12 13.98
CA ALA A 155 -2.14 23.22 14.95
C ALA A 155 -2.20 21.77 14.43
N ALA A 156 -3.35 21.33 13.93
CA ALA A 156 -3.53 20.00 13.36
C ALA A 156 -2.68 19.76 12.10
N GLU A 157 -2.57 20.74 11.19
CA GLU A 157 -1.69 20.63 10.01
C GLU A 157 -0.22 20.39 10.39
N ARG A 158 0.28 21.07 11.42
CA ARG A 158 1.67 20.86 11.87
C ARG A 158 1.87 19.47 12.45
N GLU A 159 0.83 18.93 13.08
CA GLU A 159 0.88 17.58 13.62
C GLU A 159 0.88 16.54 12.49
N LEU A 160 0.12 16.76 11.40
CA LEU A 160 0.21 15.94 10.19
C LEU A 160 1.59 16.02 9.52
N GLU A 161 2.13 17.24 9.33
CA GLU A 161 3.47 17.45 8.75
C GLU A 161 4.54 16.69 9.56
N ASP A 162 4.46 16.74 10.90
CA ASP A 162 5.35 15.97 11.79
C ASP A 162 5.19 14.44 11.62
N LEU A 163 3.99 13.94 11.28
CA LEU A 163 3.74 12.52 11.02
C LEU A 163 4.26 12.07 9.66
N GLU A 164 4.11 12.89 8.62
CA GLU A 164 4.64 12.66 7.27
C GLU A 164 6.17 12.64 7.29
N ASP A 165 6.82 13.64 7.92
CA ASP A 165 8.27 13.71 8.08
C ASP A 165 8.85 12.45 8.78
N ARG A 166 8.07 11.87 9.71
CA ARG A 166 8.42 10.63 10.40
C ARG A 166 8.29 9.42 9.49
N LEU A 167 7.26 9.38 8.66
CA LEU A 167 7.03 8.30 7.71
C LEU A 167 8.14 8.26 6.65
N ASP A 168 8.45 9.41 6.03
CA ASP A 168 9.54 9.58 5.06
C ASP A 168 10.90 9.15 5.63
N LYS A 169 11.20 9.59 6.85
CA LYS A 169 12.45 9.20 7.52
C LYS A 169 12.52 7.69 7.79
N THR A 170 11.37 7.06 8.02
CA THR A 170 11.28 5.61 8.24
C THR A 170 11.47 4.85 6.95
N GLU A 171 10.87 5.33 5.85
CA GLU A 171 11.10 4.85 4.49
C GLU A 171 12.60 4.87 4.13
N ASP A 172 13.25 6.05 4.25
CA ASP A 172 14.70 6.24 4.06
C ASP A 172 15.53 5.21 4.86
N GLY A 173 15.05 4.87 6.06
CA GLY A 173 15.65 3.87 6.94
C GLY A 173 15.48 2.45 6.43
N LEU A 174 14.31 2.11 5.91
CA LEU A 174 14.00 0.82 5.31
C LEU A 174 14.82 0.58 4.04
N GLU A 175 14.83 1.52 3.11
CA GLU A 175 15.61 1.45 1.88
C GLU A 175 17.09 1.18 2.18
N ARG A 176 17.65 1.93 3.13
CA ARG A 176 19.02 1.74 3.60
C ARG A 176 19.25 0.38 4.25
N THR A 177 18.28 -0.11 5.02
CA THR A 177 18.39 -1.38 5.77
C THR A 177 18.37 -2.58 4.82
N PHE A 178 17.50 -2.55 3.81
CA PHE A 178 17.37 -3.62 2.82
C PHE A 178 18.32 -3.45 1.63
N GLY A 179 18.90 -2.27 1.44
CA GLY A 179 19.77 -1.95 0.29
C GLY A 179 19.01 -1.93 -1.04
N ILE A 180 17.73 -1.58 -0.98
CA ILE A 180 16.81 -1.46 -2.11
C ILE A 180 16.54 0.03 -2.24
N ASP A 181 17.20 0.68 -3.19
CA ASP A 181 16.90 2.06 -3.60
C ASP A 181 15.76 2.01 -4.64
N ASP A 182 14.87 3.01 -4.61
CA ASP A 182 13.71 3.18 -5.52
C ASP A 182 14.10 3.39 -7.01
#